data_AF-A0A180EX28-F1
#
_entry.id   AF-A0A180EX28-F1
#
_cell.length_a   1.000
_cell.length_b   1.000
_cell.length_c   1.000
_cell.angle_alpha   90.00
_cell.angle_beta   90.00
_cell.angle_gamma   90.00
#
_symmetry.space_group_name_H-M   'P 1'
#
loop_
_entity.id
_entity.type
_entity.pdbx_description
1 polymer ?
#
loop_
_entity_poly.entity_id
_entity_poly.type
_entity_poly.pdbx_seq_one_letter_code
_entity_poly.pdbx_strand_id
1 'polypeptide(L)'
;MEKLSIKRWAEEDRPREKMLQKGVAALSDAELLAILIGSGTASESAVQLSQRILHSAGNNLNALGKLTVKDLTAGFKGIGTAKAVTIQAALELGKRRGASDIYQRSRIQSSRDAFQLLHPLLCDLPHEELWIILTNQAGKVIAKQKISQGGTTETTADLRLIMKAAIQSLASGIVLCHNHPSGNTNPSQQDDLLTGRVRKAAKLMDISLLDHIIIADNCYYSYADEGRAE
;
A
#
# COMPACT_ATOMS: atom_id res chain seq x y z
N MET A 1 30.56 0.85 37.71
CA MET A 1 30.19 1.61 36.50
C MET A 1 28.69 1.80 36.48
N GLU A 2 28.23 3.03 36.50
CA GLU A 2 26.81 3.37 36.50
C GLU A 2 26.17 2.97 35.15
N LYS A 3 25.01 2.32 35.19
CA LYS A 3 24.33 1.82 34.00
C LYS A 3 23.65 2.95 33.23
N LEU A 4 23.97 3.06 31.94
CA LEU A 4 23.16 3.85 31.02
C LEU A 4 21.91 3.04 30.63
N SER A 5 20.86 3.16 31.45
CA SER A 5 19.50 2.83 30.99
C SER A 5 19.26 3.49 29.63
N ILE A 6 18.55 2.82 28.72
CA ILE A 6 18.23 3.40 27.39
C ILE A 6 17.52 4.75 27.57
N LYS A 7 16.72 4.92 28.63
CA LYS A 7 16.08 6.20 28.98
C LYS A 7 17.06 7.35 29.29
N ARG A 8 18.33 7.04 29.55
CA ARG A 8 19.41 8.01 29.80
C ARG A 8 20.25 8.28 28.55
N TRP A 9 20.02 7.57 27.44
CA TRP A 9 20.66 7.88 26.16
C TRP A 9 20.06 9.17 25.58
N ALA A 10 20.79 9.81 24.68
CA ALA A 10 20.24 10.86 23.82
C ALA A 10 18.98 10.31 23.13
N GLU A 11 17.93 11.11 23.01
CA GLU A 11 16.65 10.64 22.44
C GLU A 11 16.82 10.05 21.05
N GLU A 12 17.70 10.63 20.24
CA GLU A 12 18.00 10.17 18.89
C GLU A 12 18.70 8.80 18.81
N ASP A 13 19.23 8.30 19.93
CA ASP A 13 19.87 6.98 20.04
C ASP A 13 18.93 5.94 20.68
N ARG A 14 17.80 6.36 21.25
CA ARG A 14 16.82 5.43 21.81
C ARG A 14 16.08 4.74 20.66
N PRO A 15 15.97 3.40 20.63
CA PRO A 15 15.49 2.69 19.44
C PRO A 15 14.13 3.16 18.90
N ARG A 16 13.15 3.42 19.76
CA ARG A 16 11.79 3.81 19.33
C ARG A 16 11.78 5.23 18.77
N GLU A 17 12.43 6.15 19.47
CA GLU A 17 12.56 7.55 19.08
C GLU A 17 13.39 7.70 17.80
N LYS A 18 14.51 6.97 17.71
CA LYS A 18 15.33 6.86 16.50
C LYS A 18 14.53 6.34 15.30
N MET A 19 13.67 5.34 15.51
CA MET A 19 12.79 4.82 14.45
C MET A 19 11.79 5.87 13.97
N LEU A 20 11.23 6.67 14.87
CA LEU A 20 10.28 7.73 14.53
C LEU A 20 10.94 8.91 13.81
N GLN A 21 12.16 9.28 14.19
CA GLN A 21 12.86 10.45 13.64
C GLN A 21 13.65 10.13 12.36
N LYS A 22 14.36 9.00 12.34
CA LYS A 22 15.32 8.62 11.28
C LYS A 22 14.83 7.46 10.41
N GLY A 23 13.66 6.87 10.74
CA GLY A 23 13.05 5.76 10.02
C GLY A 23 13.61 4.38 10.41
N VAL A 24 12.90 3.32 10.01
CA VAL A 24 13.25 1.92 10.37
C VAL A 24 14.63 1.49 9.88
N ALA A 25 15.08 2.01 8.72
CA ALA A 25 16.36 1.66 8.12
C ALA A 25 17.58 2.16 8.90
N ALA A 26 17.40 3.11 9.84
CA ALA A 26 18.47 3.61 10.69
C ALA A 26 18.81 2.67 11.86
N LEU A 27 17.98 1.66 12.12
CA LEU A 27 18.14 0.74 13.24
C LEU A 27 18.95 -0.49 12.83
N SER A 28 19.80 -0.95 13.73
CA SER A 28 20.40 -2.28 13.69
C SER A 28 19.38 -3.37 14.05
N ASP A 29 19.66 -4.61 13.67
CA ASP A 29 18.86 -5.78 14.05
C ASP A 29 18.69 -5.90 15.58
N ALA A 30 19.73 -5.52 16.34
CA ALA A 30 19.68 -5.52 17.80
C ALA A 30 18.70 -4.48 18.33
N GLU A 31 18.65 -3.29 17.74
CA GLU A 31 17.68 -2.25 18.10
C GLU A 31 16.26 -2.65 17.72
N LEU A 32 16.05 -3.29 16.56
CA LEU A 32 14.76 -3.84 16.15
C LEU A 32 14.27 -4.91 17.14
N LEU A 33 15.14 -5.86 17.51
CA LEU A 33 14.85 -6.86 18.54
C LEU A 33 14.59 -6.22 19.92
N ALA A 34 15.33 -5.18 20.27
CA ALA A 34 15.17 -4.47 21.54
C ALA A 34 13.78 -3.82 21.65
N ILE A 35 13.25 -3.27 20.56
CA ILE A 35 11.88 -2.74 20.50
C ILE A 35 10.86 -3.83 20.76
N LEU A 36 11.03 -5.00 20.14
CA LEU A 36 10.13 -6.15 20.26
C LEU A 36 10.09 -6.71 21.69
N ILE A 37 11.24 -6.89 22.33
CA ILE A 37 11.30 -7.43 23.69
C ILE A 37 10.95 -6.38 24.75
N GLY A 38 10.99 -5.09 24.39
CA GLY A 38 10.56 -3.93 25.19
C GLY A 38 11.48 -3.57 26.37
N SER A 39 12.07 -4.55 27.04
CA SER A 39 12.96 -4.33 28.19
C SER A 39 14.08 -5.37 28.25
N GLY A 40 15.19 -4.98 28.87
CA GLY A 40 16.30 -5.89 29.19
C GLY A 40 16.12 -6.57 30.54
N THR A 41 17.21 -6.74 31.26
CA THR A 41 17.24 -7.23 32.65
C THR A 41 17.65 -6.11 33.61
N ALA A 42 17.74 -6.43 34.90
CA ALA A 42 18.39 -5.55 35.85
C ALA A 42 19.88 -5.31 35.50
N SER A 43 20.55 -6.23 34.79
CA SER A 43 21.98 -6.17 34.46
C SER A 43 22.30 -5.69 33.05
N GLU A 44 21.40 -5.85 32.09
CA GLU A 44 21.62 -5.57 30.67
C GLU A 44 20.45 -4.73 30.13
N SER A 45 20.75 -3.74 29.27
CA SER A 45 19.71 -3.04 28.50
C SER A 45 19.04 -3.97 27.48
N ALA A 46 17.88 -3.57 26.94
CA ALA A 46 17.21 -4.34 25.89
C ALA A 46 18.12 -4.53 24.65
N VAL A 47 18.85 -3.48 24.26
CA VAL A 47 19.80 -3.53 23.12
C VAL A 47 20.94 -4.52 23.39
N GLN A 48 21.54 -4.49 24.58
CA GLN A 48 22.62 -5.44 24.94
C GLN A 48 22.13 -6.88 24.97
N LEU A 49 20.94 -7.12 25.54
CA LEU A 49 20.33 -8.44 25.54
C LEU A 49 20.06 -8.94 24.11
N SER A 50 19.54 -8.07 23.23
CA SER A 50 19.31 -8.37 21.82
C SER A 50 20.61 -8.62 21.04
N GLN A 51 21.68 -7.87 21.30
CA GLN A 51 23.01 -8.14 20.74
C GLN A 51 23.51 -9.52 21.13
N ARG A 52 23.37 -9.92 22.40
CA ARG A 52 23.79 -11.25 22.88
C ARG A 52 22.98 -12.38 22.23
N ILE A 53 21.67 -12.18 22.07
CA ILE A 53 20.80 -13.14 21.37
C ILE A 53 21.25 -13.28 19.91
N LEU A 54 21.42 -12.19 19.18
CA LEU A 54 21.90 -12.22 17.79
C LEU A 54 23.27 -12.86 17.66
N HIS A 55 24.19 -12.55 18.57
CA HIS A 55 25.54 -13.11 18.55
C HIS A 55 25.53 -14.63 18.69
N SER A 56 24.65 -15.19 19.53
CA SER A 56 24.49 -16.65 19.67
C SER A 56 24.03 -17.34 18.37
N ALA A 57 23.39 -16.58 17.47
CA ALA A 57 22.96 -17.02 16.16
C ALA A 57 23.91 -16.56 15.03
N GLY A 58 25.14 -16.15 15.36
CA GLY A 58 26.13 -15.68 14.39
C GLY A 58 25.71 -14.41 13.65
N ASN A 59 24.91 -13.54 14.28
CA ASN A 59 24.29 -12.35 13.68
C ASN A 59 23.48 -12.66 12.41
N ASN A 60 22.87 -13.85 12.35
CA ASN A 60 22.10 -14.29 11.20
C ASN A 60 20.64 -14.53 11.60
N LEU A 61 19.71 -13.78 11.00
CA LEU A 61 18.28 -13.87 11.32
C LEU A 61 17.67 -15.23 10.95
N ASN A 62 18.19 -15.92 9.93
CA ASN A 62 17.73 -17.28 9.60
C ASN A 62 18.18 -18.30 10.66
N ALA A 63 19.38 -18.15 11.20
CA ALA A 63 19.85 -18.98 12.31
C ALA A 63 19.05 -18.68 13.59
N LEU A 64 18.77 -17.40 13.87
CA LEU A 64 17.95 -16.99 15.01
C LEU A 64 16.53 -17.56 14.91
N GLY A 65 15.93 -17.55 13.72
CA GLY A 65 14.59 -18.10 13.46
C GLY A 65 14.46 -19.61 13.65
N LYS A 66 15.58 -20.34 13.79
CA LYS A 66 15.58 -21.79 14.09
C LYS A 66 15.56 -22.10 15.58
N LEU A 67 15.90 -21.13 16.44
CA LEU A 67 15.84 -21.33 17.89
C LEU A 67 14.39 -21.54 18.32
N THR A 68 14.16 -22.44 19.27
CA THR A 68 12.84 -22.65 19.85
C THR A 68 12.58 -21.68 21.00
N VAL A 69 11.33 -21.59 21.45
CA VAL A 69 10.98 -20.86 22.69
C VAL A 69 11.77 -21.40 23.89
N LYS A 70 12.06 -22.71 23.92
CA LYS A 70 12.85 -23.33 24.98
C LYS A 70 14.31 -22.88 24.93
N ASP A 71 14.92 -22.82 23.75
CA ASP A 71 16.30 -22.37 23.58
C ASP A 71 16.46 -20.90 24.03
N LEU A 72 15.49 -20.07 23.65
CA LEU A 72 15.47 -18.65 24.04
C LEU A 72 15.25 -18.44 25.54
N THR A 73 14.34 -19.19 26.16
CA THR A 73 14.05 -19.06 27.60
C THR A 73 15.16 -19.66 28.47
N ALA A 74 15.79 -20.76 28.05
CA ALA A 74 16.89 -21.39 28.79
C ALA A 74 18.24 -20.66 28.60
N GLY A 75 18.51 -20.11 27.41
CA GLY A 75 19.80 -19.50 27.08
C GLY A 75 19.95 -18.04 27.53
N PHE A 76 18.86 -17.32 27.79
CA PHE A 76 18.91 -15.87 27.96
C PHE A 76 18.12 -15.39 29.18
N LYS A 77 18.83 -15.09 30.27
CA LYS A 77 18.26 -14.37 31.42
C LYS A 77 17.59 -13.08 30.93
N GLY A 78 16.32 -12.89 31.30
CA GLY A 78 15.50 -11.75 30.86
C GLY A 78 14.55 -12.03 29.71
N ILE A 79 14.66 -13.20 29.07
CA ILE A 79 13.73 -13.68 28.05
C ILE A 79 12.81 -14.73 28.68
N GLY A 80 11.66 -14.26 29.17
CA GLY A 80 10.55 -15.15 29.55
C GLY A 80 9.76 -15.58 28.32
N THR A 81 8.79 -16.48 28.52
CA THR A 81 7.94 -17.03 27.46
C THR A 81 7.33 -15.97 26.54
N ALA A 82 6.82 -14.87 27.11
CA ALA A 82 6.23 -13.79 26.33
C ALA A 82 7.22 -13.18 25.31
N LYS A 83 8.42 -12.80 25.76
CA LYS A 83 9.45 -12.21 24.89
C LYS A 83 9.97 -13.22 23.86
N ALA A 84 10.12 -14.49 24.24
CA ALA A 84 10.52 -15.55 23.32
C ALA A 84 9.49 -15.76 22.21
N VAL A 85 8.20 -15.80 22.56
CA VAL A 85 7.09 -15.91 21.59
C VAL A 85 7.05 -14.68 20.68
N THR A 86 7.27 -13.46 21.20
CA THR A 86 7.35 -12.25 20.38
C THR A 86 8.46 -12.32 19.33
N ILE A 87 9.67 -12.78 19.72
CA ILE A 87 10.79 -12.95 18.79
C ILE A 87 10.43 -13.96 17.69
N GLN A 88 9.88 -15.11 18.07
CA GLN A 88 9.47 -16.16 17.14
C GLN A 88 8.40 -15.66 16.15
N ALA A 89 7.38 -14.96 16.65
CA ALA A 89 6.32 -14.41 15.82
C ALA A 89 6.88 -13.39 14.81
N ALA A 90 7.79 -12.52 15.23
CA ALA A 90 8.41 -11.52 14.35
C ALA A 90 9.23 -12.18 13.22
N LEU A 91 10.01 -13.21 13.55
CA LEU A 91 10.83 -13.93 12.56
C LEU A 91 9.98 -14.74 11.59
N GLU A 92 8.92 -15.39 12.07
CA GLU A 92 7.96 -16.10 11.22
C GLU A 92 7.22 -15.15 10.28
N LEU A 93 6.83 -13.96 10.74
CA LEU A 93 6.26 -12.92 9.86
C LEU A 93 7.27 -12.48 8.79
N GLY A 94 8.54 -12.30 9.15
CA GLY A 94 9.62 -12.01 8.20
C GLY A 94 9.77 -13.11 7.14
N LYS A 95 9.78 -14.37 7.58
CA LYS A 95 9.85 -15.55 6.70
C LYS A 95 8.64 -15.63 5.76
N ARG A 96 7.42 -15.46 6.28
CA ARG A 96 6.19 -15.46 5.48
C ARG A 96 6.16 -14.32 4.48
N ARG A 97 6.63 -13.13 4.86
CA ARG A 97 6.77 -12.01 3.92
C ARG A 97 7.77 -12.29 2.81
N GLY A 98 8.86 -13.01 3.09
CA GLY A 98 9.83 -13.42 2.08
C GLY A 98 9.32 -14.51 1.14
N ALA A 99 8.46 -15.40 1.64
CA ALA A 99 7.87 -16.50 0.88
C ALA A 99 6.52 -16.16 0.23
N SER A 100 5.87 -15.07 0.62
CA SER A 100 4.59 -14.66 0.06
C SER A 100 4.78 -14.21 -1.38
N ASP A 101 3.91 -14.70 -2.27
CA ASP A 101 3.82 -14.18 -3.63
C ASP A 101 3.65 -12.66 -3.58
N ILE A 102 4.35 -11.97 -4.49
CA ILE A 102 4.10 -10.55 -4.72
C ILE A 102 2.61 -10.46 -5.06
N TYR A 103 1.83 -9.73 -4.26
CA TYR A 103 0.42 -9.50 -4.51
C TYR A 103 0.24 -9.06 -5.97
N GLN A 104 -0.28 -9.95 -6.83
CA GLN A 104 -0.41 -9.71 -8.26
C GLN A 104 -1.53 -8.68 -8.43
N ARG A 105 -1.15 -7.40 -8.46
CA ARG A 105 -2.04 -6.31 -8.85
C ARG A 105 -2.55 -6.61 -10.25
N SER A 106 -3.87 -6.58 -10.43
CA SER A 106 -4.51 -6.64 -11.74
C SER A 106 -3.83 -5.65 -12.68
N ARG A 107 -3.63 -6.05 -13.94
CA ARG A 107 -2.99 -5.22 -14.96
C ARG A 107 -4.04 -4.82 -15.99
N ILE A 108 -4.05 -3.55 -16.37
CA ILE A 108 -4.86 -3.04 -17.47
C ILE A 108 -4.02 -3.11 -18.74
N GLN A 109 -4.39 -3.99 -19.67
CA GLN A 109 -3.78 -4.12 -21.00
C GLN A 109 -4.77 -3.80 -22.12
N SER A 110 -6.06 -3.79 -21.81
CA SER A 110 -7.17 -3.52 -22.73
C SER A 110 -8.32 -2.82 -22.01
N SER A 111 -9.23 -2.22 -22.77
CA SER A 111 -10.51 -1.67 -22.27
C SER A 111 -11.32 -2.72 -21.50
N ARG A 112 -11.28 -3.98 -21.97
CA ARG A 112 -11.93 -5.13 -21.33
C ARG A 112 -11.42 -5.40 -19.91
N ASP A 113 -10.13 -5.21 -19.65
CA ASP A 113 -9.57 -5.40 -18.31
C ASP A 113 -10.13 -4.35 -17.33
N ALA A 114 -10.25 -3.09 -17.79
CA ALA A 114 -10.83 -2.01 -17.00
C ALA A 114 -12.33 -2.24 -16.73
N PHE A 115 -13.07 -2.66 -17.77
CA PHE A 115 -14.46 -3.06 -17.65
C PHE A 115 -14.65 -4.19 -16.62
N GLN A 116 -13.91 -5.29 -16.73
CA GLN A 116 -14.02 -6.42 -15.80
C GLN A 116 -13.69 -6.04 -14.34
N LEU A 117 -12.83 -5.04 -14.15
CA LEU A 117 -12.38 -4.60 -12.83
C LEU A 117 -13.39 -3.71 -12.10
N LEU A 118 -14.24 -2.99 -12.84
CA LEU A 118 -15.24 -2.05 -12.29
C LEU A 118 -16.70 -2.44 -12.54
N HIS A 119 -17.02 -3.27 -13.53
CA HIS A 119 -18.37 -3.74 -13.80
C HIS A 119 -19.06 -4.32 -12.55
N PRO A 120 -18.43 -5.21 -11.74
CA PRO A 120 -19.08 -5.74 -10.54
C PRO A 120 -19.39 -4.70 -9.46
N LEU A 121 -18.79 -3.51 -9.54
CA LEU A 121 -19.05 -2.40 -8.61
C LEU A 121 -20.13 -1.45 -9.12
N LEU A 122 -20.38 -1.44 -10.43
CA LEU A 122 -21.13 -0.40 -11.12
C LEU A 122 -22.42 -0.90 -11.80
N CYS A 123 -22.51 -2.18 -12.17
CA CYS A 123 -23.57 -2.70 -13.05
C CYS A 123 -24.99 -2.54 -12.49
N ASP A 124 -25.18 -2.70 -11.18
CA ASP A 124 -26.52 -2.69 -10.55
C ASP A 124 -26.85 -1.37 -9.84
N LEU A 125 -26.04 -0.33 -10.03
CA LEU A 125 -26.26 0.95 -9.36
C LEU A 125 -27.40 1.73 -10.01
N PRO A 126 -28.41 2.18 -9.23
CA PRO A 126 -29.53 2.97 -9.76
C PRO A 126 -29.17 4.44 -10.00
N HIS A 127 -27.89 4.80 -9.79
CA HIS A 127 -27.34 6.15 -9.93
C HIS A 127 -25.97 6.07 -10.61
N GLU A 128 -25.54 7.17 -11.21
CA GLU A 128 -24.22 7.27 -11.83
C GLU A 128 -23.12 7.42 -10.77
N GLU A 129 -22.02 6.72 -10.93
CA GLU A 129 -20.79 6.96 -10.17
C GLU A 129 -19.61 7.11 -11.11
N LEU A 130 -18.75 8.09 -10.83
CA LEU A 130 -17.45 8.21 -11.50
C LEU A 130 -16.37 7.61 -10.62
N TRP A 131 -15.65 6.67 -11.19
CA TRP A 131 -14.49 6.00 -10.63
C TRP A 131 -13.26 6.24 -11.47
N ILE A 132 -12.10 6.09 -10.83
CA ILE A 132 -10.82 6.04 -11.51
C ILE A 132 -10.04 4.80 -11.11
N ILE A 133 -9.33 4.24 -12.09
CA ILE A 133 -8.30 3.22 -11.87
C ILE A 133 -6.96 3.92 -12.07
N LEU A 134 -6.10 3.82 -11.06
CA LEU A 134 -4.76 4.40 -11.07
C LEU A 134 -3.76 3.30 -11.35
N THR A 135 -2.87 3.49 -12.33
CA THR A 135 -1.89 2.48 -12.74
C THR A 135 -0.46 3.02 -12.66
N ASN A 136 0.51 2.11 -12.52
CA ASN A 136 1.92 2.45 -12.74
C ASN A 136 2.29 2.36 -14.23
N GLN A 137 3.54 2.71 -14.58
CA GLN A 137 4.04 2.63 -15.97
C GLN A 137 3.85 1.26 -16.65
N ALA A 138 3.81 0.16 -15.89
CA ALA A 138 3.58 -1.18 -16.44
C ALA A 138 2.08 -1.50 -16.64
N GLY A 139 1.17 -0.58 -16.35
CA GLY A 139 -0.28 -0.79 -16.39
C GLY A 139 -0.83 -1.57 -15.18
N LYS A 140 -0.03 -1.79 -14.12
CA LYS A 140 -0.51 -2.48 -12.91
C LYS A 140 -1.34 -1.52 -12.06
N VAL A 141 -2.52 -1.97 -11.62
CA VAL A 141 -3.44 -1.19 -10.79
C VAL A 141 -2.83 -0.92 -9.42
N ILE A 142 -2.62 0.35 -9.11
CA ILE A 142 -2.18 0.86 -7.80
C ILE A 142 -3.39 0.98 -6.87
N ALA A 143 -4.48 1.57 -7.38
CA ALA A 143 -5.70 1.82 -6.62
C ALA A 143 -6.91 1.94 -7.54
N LYS A 144 -8.11 1.75 -6.96
CA LYS A 144 -9.39 2.16 -7.52
C LYS A 144 -10.01 3.17 -6.57
N GLN A 145 -10.59 4.24 -7.09
CA GLN A 145 -11.19 5.26 -6.24
C GLN A 145 -12.46 5.81 -6.85
N LYS A 146 -13.53 5.86 -6.04
CA LYS A 146 -14.72 6.65 -6.36
C LYS A 146 -14.40 8.14 -6.23
N ILE A 147 -14.66 8.90 -7.28
CA ILE A 147 -14.46 10.35 -7.33
C ILE A 147 -15.74 11.09 -7.04
N SER A 148 -16.84 10.64 -7.63
CA SER A 148 -18.13 11.25 -7.42
C SER A 148 -19.24 10.22 -7.54
N GLN A 149 -20.36 10.53 -6.90
CA GLN A 149 -21.61 9.79 -7.00
C GLN A 149 -22.69 10.81 -7.34
N GLY A 150 -23.49 10.50 -8.33
CA GLY A 150 -24.60 11.30 -8.78
C GLY A 150 -25.79 11.28 -7.84
N GLY A 151 -26.55 12.38 -7.89
CA GLY A 151 -27.92 12.48 -7.40
C GLY A 151 -28.89 12.73 -8.56
N THR A 152 -30.12 13.16 -8.25
CA THR A 152 -31.15 13.50 -9.26
C THR A 152 -30.84 14.72 -10.13
N THR A 153 -29.78 15.47 -9.82
CA THR A 153 -29.29 16.63 -10.59
C THR A 153 -27.76 16.58 -10.66
N GLU A 154 -27.23 16.36 -11.87
CA GLU A 154 -25.83 16.44 -12.33
C GLU A 154 -24.70 16.07 -11.34
N THR A 155 -23.98 14.99 -11.65
CA THR A 155 -22.73 14.63 -10.99
C THR A 155 -21.58 15.51 -11.50
N THR A 156 -21.12 16.48 -10.72
CA THR A 156 -19.94 17.27 -11.09
C THR A 156 -18.66 16.49 -10.79
N ALA A 157 -18.09 15.86 -11.82
CA ALA A 157 -16.76 15.27 -11.76
C ALA A 157 -15.70 16.37 -11.55
N ASP A 158 -15.18 16.51 -10.32
CA ASP A 158 -14.15 17.50 -10.01
C ASP A 158 -12.76 17.02 -10.47
N LEU A 159 -12.26 17.66 -11.54
CA LEU A 159 -10.92 17.43 -12.09
C LEU A 159 -9.82 17.49 -11.02
N ARG A 160 -9.95 18.38 -10.01
CA ARG A 160 -8.95 18.52 -8.95
C ARG A 160 -8.91 17.28 -8.06
N LEU A 161 -10.05 16.62 -7.81
CA LEU A 161 -10.10 15.38 -7.04
C LEU A 161 -9.45 14.23 -7.82
N ILE A 162 -9.71 14.14 -9.12
CA ILE A 162 -9.08 13.15 -10.02
C ILE A 162 -7.56 13.31 -9.99
N MET A 163 -7.06 14.53 -10.24
CA MET A 163 -5.61 14.79 -10.27
C MET A 163 -4.98 14.63 -8.90
N LYS A 164 -5.63 15.06 -7.81
CA LYS A 164 -5.15 14.84 -6.44
C LYS A 164 -4.94 13.35 -6.17
N ALA A 165 -5.92 12.51 -6.51
CA ALA A 165 -5.84 11.06 -6.30
C ALA A 165 -4.69 10.44 -7.11
N ALA A 166 -4.52 10.84 -8.37
CA ALA A 166 -3.44 10.37 -9.24
C ALA A 166 -2.06 10.73 -8.70
N ILE A 167 -1.85 11.98 -8.29
CA ILE A 167 -0.58 12.47 -7.72
C ILE A 167 -0.27 11.78 -6.39
N GLN A 168 -1.25 11.70 -5.48
CA GLN A 168 -1.06 11.06 -4.17
C GLN A 168 -0.71 9.57 -4.30
N SER A 169 -1.19 8.91 -5.35
CA SER A 169 -0.91 7.50 -5.63
C SER A 169 0.37 7.29 -6.45
N LEU A 170 1.07 8.36 -6.84
CA LEU A 170 2.21 8.32 -7.77
C LEU A 170 1.87 7.55 -9.06
N ALA A 171 0.67 7.78 -9.57
CA ALA A 171 0.17 7.08 -10.75
C ALA A 171 0.86 7.58 -12.01
N SER A 172 1.17 6.66 -12.93
CA SER A 172 1.63 6.97 -14.29
C SER A 172 0.49 6.93 -15.30
N GLY A 173 -0.62 6.27 -14.95
CA GLY A 173 -1.81 6.19 -15.81
C GLY A 173 -3.11 6.30 -15.02
N ILE A 174 -4.14 6.83 -15.68
CA ILE A 174 -5.51 6.96 -15.20
C ILE A 174 -6.44 6.28 -16.22
N VAL A 175 -7.36 5.45 -15.76
CA VAL A 175 -8.56 5.07 -16.51
C VAL A 175 -9.76 5.69 -15.82
N LEU A 176 -10.54 6.51 -16.53
CA LEU A 176 -11.83 6.99 -16.05
C LEU A 176 -12.89 5.91 -16.28
N CYS A 177 -13.86 5.80 -15.38
CA CYS A 177 -14.99 4.91 -15.60
C CYS A 177 -16.24 5.40 -14.89
N HIS A 178 -17.37 5.41 -15.58
CA HIS A 178 -18.68 5.63 -14.97
C HIS A 178 -19.74 4.73 -15.58
N ASN A 179 -20.85 4.57 -14.85
CA ASN A 179 -22.01 3.84 -15.35
C ASN A 179 -23.09 4.80 -15.85
N HIS A 180 -23.86 4.33 -16.84
CA HIS A 180 -25.13 4.92 -17.26
C HIS A 180 -26.26 3.96 -16.86
N PRO A 181 -27.00 4.22 -15.76
CA PRO A 181 -28.14 3.40 -15.34
C PRO A 181 -29.27 3.30 -16.37
N SER A 182 -29.26 4.18 -17.38
CA SER A 182 -30.21 4.16 -18.49
C SER A 182 -30.01 3.00 -19.47
N GLY A 183 -28.88 2.28 -19.38
CA GLY A 183 -28.51 1.22 -20.33
C GLY A 183 -27.90 1.73 -21.64
N ASN A 184 -27.80 3.05 -21.84
CA ASN A 184 -27.15 3.64 -23.01
C ASN A 184 -25.64 3.69 -22.80
N THR A 185 -24.85 3.17 -23.75
CA THR A 185 -23.39 3.27 -23.71
C THR A 185 -22.84 4.51 -24.41
N ASN A 186 -23.67 5.26 -25.13
CA ASN A 186 -23.20 6.43 -25.87
C ASN A 186 -22.75 7.55 -24.93
N PRO A 187 -21.54 8.11 -25.11
CA PRO A 187 -21.08 9.22 -24.30
C PRO A 187 -21.96 10.46 -24.50
N SER A 188 -22.23 11.15 -23.41
CA SER A 188 -22.82 12.48 -23.43
C SER A 188 -21.78 13.55 -23.80
N GLN A 189 -22.24 14.75 -24.14
CA GLN A 189 -21.35 15.90 -24.34
C GLN A 189 -20.55 16.24 -23.06
N GLN A 190 -21.11 15.97 -21.87
CA GLN A 190 -20.42 16.20 -20.61
C GLN A 190 -19.27 15.19 -20.42
N ASP A 191 -19.46 13.95 -20.85
CA ASP A 191 -18.42 12.91 -20.84
C ASP A 191 -17.25 13.31 -21.74
N ASP A 192 -17.54 13.83 -22.93
CA ASP A 192 -16.53 14.34 -23.87
C ASP A 192 -15.71 15.49 -23.27
N LEU A 193 -16.40 16.46 -22.67
CA LEU A 193 -15.77 17.60 -22.02
C LEU A 193 -14.93 17.18 -20.81
N LEU A 194 -15.39 16.21 -20.02
CA LEU A 194 -14.63 15.66 -18.90
C LEU A 194 -13.37 14.95 -19.39
N THR A 195 -13.50 14.04 -20.37
CA THR A 195 -12.39 13.29 -20.98
C THR A 195 -11.30 14.26 -21.46
N GLY A 196 -11.68 15.27 -22.24
CA GLY A 196 -10.74 16.25 -22.78
C GLY A 196 -10.05 17.08 -21.70
N ARG A 197 -10.75 17.45 -20.62
CA ARG A 197 -10.16 18.19 -19.49
C ARG A 197 -9.18 17.33 -18.69
N VAL A 198 -9.56 16.09 -18.38
CA VAL A 198 -8.69 15.13 -17.66
C VAL A 198 -7.45 14.83 -18.48
N ARG A 199 -7.58 14.55 -19.78
CA ARG A 199 -6.45 14.31 -20.68
C ARG A 199 -5.45 15.46 -20.67
N LYS A 200 -5.92 16.70 -20.80
CA LYS A 200 -5.05 17.90 -20.79
C LYS A 200 -4.33 18.05 -19.45
N ALA A 201 -5.04 17.89 -18.32
CA ALA A 201 -4.44 18.02 -17.00
C ALA A 201 -3.45 16.90 -16.68
N ALA A 202 -3.78 15.66 -17.03
CA ALA A 202 -2.92 14.50 -16.85
C ALA A 202 -1.63 14.64 -17.65
N LYS A 203 -1.72 15.06 -18.92
CA LYS A 203 -0.56 15.31 -19.79
C LYS A 203 0.39 16.38 -19.22
N LEU A 204 -0.14 17.43 -18.59
CA LEU A 204 0.69 18.45 -17.93
C LEU A 204 1.49 17.92 -16.74
N MET A 205 1.10 16.78 -16.18
CA MET A 205 1.72 16.16 -15.00
C MET A 205 2.47 14.86 -15.35
N ASP A 206 2.71 14.60 -16.63
CA ASP A 206 3.31 13.35 -17.14
C ASP A 206 2.54 12.08 -16.72
N ILE A 207 1.19 12.20 -16.65
CA ILE A 207 0.27 11.10 -16.39
C ILE A 207 -0.56 10.84 -17.65
N SER A 208 -0.65 9.58 -18.09
CA SER A 208 -1.45 9.21 -19.26
C SER A 208 -2.90 8.95 -18.88
N LEU A 209 -3.86 9.59 -19.55
CA LEU A 209 -5.23 9.09 -19.59
C LEU A 209 -5.24 7.88 -20.54
N LEU A 210 -5.31 6.67 -19.98
CA LEU A 210 -5.24 5.42 -20.73
C LEU A 210 -6.55 5.12 -21.45
N ASP A 211 -7.68 5.38 -20.78
CA ASP A 211 -9.01 5.19 -21.35
C ASP A 211 -10.07 5.94 -20.53
N HIS A 212 -11.26 6.05 -21.09
CA HIS A 212 -12.50 6.39 -20.40
C HIS A 212 -13.57 5.34 -20.77
N ILE A 213 -14.03 4.59 -19.77
CA ILE A 213 -14.97 3.48 -19.93
C ILE A 213 -16.37 3.89 -19.44
N ILE A 214 -17.37 3.79 -20.31
CA ILE A 214 -18.78 3.94 -19.91
C ILE A 214 -19.40 2.56 -19.81
N ILE A 215 -19.90 2.18 -18.64
CA ILE A 215 -20.55 0.90 -18.39
C ILE A 215 -22.06 1.06 -18.47
N ALA A 216 -22.72 0.22 -19.26
CA ALA A 216 -24.18 0.14 -19.27
C ALA A 216 -24.60 -1.33 -19.34
N ASP A 217 -25.25 -1.81 -18.29
CA ASP A 217 -25.54 -3.23 -18.08
C ASP A 217 -24.29 -4.10 -18.33
N ASN A 218 -24.41 -5.11 -19.21
CA ASN A 218 -23.33 -6.03 -19.57
C ASN A 218 -22.44 -5.55 -20.73
N CYS A 219 -22.58 -4.30 -21.17
CA CYS A 219 -21.77 -3.73 -22.25
C CYS A 219 -21.05 -2.46 -21.82
N TYR A 220 -20.08 -2.03 -22.63
CA TYR A 220 -19.33 -0.83 -22.35
C TYR A 220 -18.92 -0.10 -23.63
N TYR A 221 -18.67 1.20 -23.48
CA TYR A 221 -18.01 2.05 -24.46
C TYR A 221 -16.60 2.37 -23.96
N SER A 222 -15.61 2.36 -24.88
CA SER A 222 -14.24 2.76 -24.60
C SER A 222 -13.87 3.92 -25.51
N TYR A 223 -13.42 5.03 -24.93
CA TYR A 223 -12.88 6.13 -25.71
C TYR A 223 -11.59 5.76 -26.43
N ALA A 224 -10.76 4.89 -25.84
CA ALA A 224 -9.52 4.44 -26.46
C ALA A 224 -9.77 3.55 -27.68
N ASP A 225 -10.69 2.58 -27.58
CA ASP A 225 -11.04 1.69 -28.70
C ASP A 225 -11.61 2.48 -29.90
N GLU A 226 -12.25 3.61 -29.62
CA GLU A 226 -12.86 4.51 -30.61
C GLU A 226 -11.90 5.63 -31.08
N GLY A 227 -10.63 5.63 -30.63
CA GLY A 227 -9.61 6.61 -31.02
C GLY A 227 -9.84 8.03 -30.46
N ARG A 228 -10.64 8.16 -29.38
CA ARG A 228 -11.03 9.43 -28.74
C ARG A 228 -10.29 9.70 -27.42
N ALA A 229 -9.44 8.78 -26.98
CA ALA A 229 -8.62 8.95 -25.78
C ALA A 229 -7.24 9.62 -26.04
N GLU A 230 -6.80 9.73 -27.30
CA GLU A 230 -5.45 10.22 -27.70
C GLU A 230 -5.27 11.74 -27.69
#